data_AF-A0A847ALB0-F1
#
_entry.id   AF-A0A847ALB0-F1
#
_cell.length_a   1.000
_cell.length_b   1.000
_cell.length_c   1.000
_cell.angle_alpha   90.00
_cell.angle_beta   90.00
_cell.angle_gamma   90.00
#
_symmetry.space_group_name_H-M   'P 1'
#
loop_
_entity.id
_entity.type
_entity.pdbx_description
1 polymer ?
#
loop_
_entity_poly.entity_id
_entity_poly.type
_entity_poly.pdbx_seq_one_letter_code
_entity_poly.pdbx_strand_id
1 'polypeptide(L)'
;MSSKNFTRRAFIEKTTAGIAGAAMIPGVTSGTAGIVQNKSGFSPDGGKFSSRSFSSEVERLPPEDLYDYHKRLSSEPVHIFRRDPKAVKGDDEIAISDGGWKIFWIKDTSAITDNSVKDFADYLAVSQNVKVDLKGAVSFGRWQDLDNTVVVGTVDQLPGCGAGLKGSKDYELKVTSRRVVVCGYDDLGVMHGLFNLESRMNLREGPFLPSDLHSVRHSLYDRRIVLSWMGWMEFQDPLLCHLAHYGFDGIFASVYTNPNGDRTTAENSTDFYARLMYRVRHQDPQRVRELIDRASKYGIKVYAPIIWQYLGTKEDEEGLRKLVRDIVNDFPDIKGYILLTEGFWYKKWGGHHGADKSYIEDWARNWARAVEVVTRECHKTDPSIEILPWEYNIDFRASNVDVKRYFIQQLPDRTIPLLTWENGKSFEIDGMTGFLRDYSISQVGPAEVTEAQIEECRRRGMKVYTNSDTFLCGGQFQTLSYSPFPYQWYKRYRALEKFRVNGTLESWSAGFTPNIMSEFRSWYCWSDYPQADDLLGAISDRNFGAGSRDKVLKAWDYFSQAVRFIP
;
A
#
# COMPACT_ATOMS: atom_id res chain seq x y z
N MET A 1 6.98 32.28 -11.63
CA MET A 1 7.45 32.29 -13.04
C MET A 1 6.49 31.45 -13.87
N SER A 2 5.99 32.00 -14.98
CA SER A 2 5.09 31.28 -15.89
C SER A 2 5.83 30.10 -16.53
N SER A 3 5.30 28.88 -16.36
CA SER A 3 5.85 27.61 -16.87
C SER A 3 5.81 27.47 -18.40
N LYS A 4 5.50 28.53 -19.16
CA LYS A 4 5.19 28.45 -20.60
C LYS A 4 6.39 28.20 -21.51
N ASN A 5 7.64 28.27 -21.04
CA ASN A 5 8.83 28.20 -21.91
C ASN A 5 9.77 27.00 -21.66
N PHE A 6 9.39 26.04 -20.83
CA PHE A 6 10.15 24.80 -20.64
C PHE A 6 9.34 23.61 -21.18
N THR A 7 9.62 23.19 -22.42
CA THR A 7 9.12 21.93 -22.98
C THR A 7 10.23 20.87 -22.88
N ARG A 8 9.87 19.58 -22.74
CA ARG A 8 10.81 18.45 -22.77
C ARG A 8 11.61 18.46 -24.06
N ARG A 9 10.97 18.82 -25.17
CA ARG A 9 11.64 18.98 -26.47
C ARG A 9 12.71 20.08 -26.42
N ALA A 10 12.41 21.25 -25.88
CA ALA A 10 13.40 22.31 -25.71
C ALA A 10 14.52 21.90 -24.73
N PHE A 11 14.24 21.09 -23.72
CA PHE A 11 15.24 20.56 -22.80
C PHE A 11 16.16 19.53 -23.48
N ILE A 12 15.60 18.54 -24.20
CA ILE A 12 16.38 17.53 -24.94
C ILE A 12 17.16 18.16 -26.10
N GLU A 13 16.62 19.16 -26.78
CA GLU A 13 17.32 19.86 -27.86
C GLU A 13 18.45 20.76 -27.32
N LYS A 14 18.31 21.33 -26.10
CA LYS A 14 19.31 22.22 -25.48
C LYS A 14 20.31 21.50 -24.57
N THR A 15 20.01 20.30 -24.11
CA THR A 15 20.92 19.49 -23.29
C THR A 15 21.35 18.29 -24.10
N THR A 16 22.66 18.00 -24.18
CA THR A 16 23.22 16.83 -24.88
C THR A 16 22.82 15.48 -24.27
N ALA A 17 21.75 15.42 -23.47
CA ALA A 17 21.19 14.23 -22.84
C ALA A 17 20.45 13.29 -23.82
N GLY A 18 20.71 13.41 -25.13
CA GLY A 18 20.15 12.58 -26.18
C GLY A 18 20.82 11.21 -26.37
N ILE A 19 21.74 10.78 -25.49
CA ILE A 19 22.41 9.48 -25.60
C ILE A 19 22.45 8.81 -24.22
N ALA A 20 21.29 8.34 -23.74
CA ALA A 20 21.21 7.40 -22.62
C ALA A 20 19.95 6.54 -22.80
N GLY A 21 19.97 5.72 -23.84
CA GLY A 21 18.86 4.85 -24.22
C GLY A 21 19.33 3.82 -25.24
N ALA A 22 20.43 3.14 -24.95
CA ALA A 22 20.88 2.00 -25.72
C ALA A 22 21.24 0.86 -24.75
N ALA A 23 20.63 -0.29 -24.99
CA ALA A 23 20.92 -1.53 -24.31
C ALA A 23 22.43 -1.80 -24.26
N MET A 24 22.90 -2.26 -23.10
CA MET A 24 24.28 -2.73 -22.92
C MET A 24 24.52 -3.91 -23.88
N ILE A 25 25.28 -3.66 -24.96
CA ILE A 25 25.93 -4.72 -25.73
C ILE A 25 27.18 -5.11 -24.93
N PRO A 26 27.36 -6.38 -24.54
CA PRO A 26 28.56 -6.79 -23.84
C PRO A 26 29.74 -6.77 -24.81
N GLY A 27 30.74 -5.91 -24.55
CA GLY A 27 32.01 -5.92 -25.29
C GLY A 27 32.72 -4.59 -25.54
N VAL A 28 32.20 -3.44 -25.11
CA VAL A 28 32.91 -2.16 -25.26
C VAL A 28 33.58 -1.78 -23.96
N THR A 29 34.90 -1.92 -23.92
CA THR A 29 35.77 -1.43 -22.85
C THR A 29 35.62 0.07 -22.67
N SER A 30 35.60 0.49 -21.41
CA SER A 30 35.43 1.86 -20.94
C SER A 30 36.55 2.78 -21.43
N GLY A 31 36.32 3.42 -22.59
CA GLY A 31 37.04 4.61 -23.02
C GLY A 31 36.45 5.84 -22.35
N THR A 32 37.27 6.56 -21.60
CA THR A 32 37.00 7.85 -20.96
C THR A 32 36.48 8.89 -21.97
N ALA A 33 35.16 9.06 -22.06
CA ALA A 33 34.54 10.14 -22.83
C ALA A 33 34.32 11.37 -21.92
N GLY A 34 34.96 12.47 -22.28
CA GLY A 34 35.06 13.70 -21.48
C GLY A 34 33.72 14.34 -21.12
N ILE A 35 33.63 14.76 -19.85
CA ILE A 35 32.55 15.59 -19.31
C ILE A 35 32.63 16.98 -19.96
N VAL A 36 31.70 17.29 -20.86
CA VAL A 36 31.53 18.65 -21.40
C VAL A 36 30.93 19.55 -20.31
N GLN A 37 31.63 20.64 -20.02
CA GLN A 37 31.26 21.64 -19.03
C GLN A 37 29.96 22.35 -19.44
N ASN A 38 28.89 22.16 -18.67
CA ASN A 38 27.70 23.01 -18.78
C ASN A 38 27.97 24.35 -18.07
N LYS A 39 28.39 25.37 -18.84
CA LYS A 39 28.42 26.77 -18.41
C LYS A 39 27.08 27.42 -18.73
N SER A 40 26.08 27.24 -17.87
CA SER A 40 24.92 28.13 -17.82
C SER A 40 24.67 28.52 -16.37
N GLY A 41 25.29 29.62 -15.97
CA GLY A 41 25.02 30.27 -14.70
C GLY A 41 23.75 31.10 -14.80
N PHE A 42 22.76 30.78 -13.95
CA PHE A 42 21.76 31.73 -13.53
C PHE A 42 21.60 31.60 -12.01
N SER A 43 21.87 32.69 -11.31
CA SER A 43 21.56 32.89 -9.91
C SER A 43 21.30 34.39 -9.73
N PRO A 44 20.23 34.74 -9.01
CA PRO A 44 20.32 35.80 -8.04
C PRO A 44 20.08 35.15 -6.66
N ASP A 45 21.18 35.05 -5.92
CA ASP A 45 21.34 34.70 -4.51
C ASP A 45 21.19 33.21 -4.09
N GLY A 46 22.34 32.57 -3.87
CA GLY A 46 22.48 31.36 -3.02
C GLY A 46 23.34 30.24 -3.62
N GLY A 47 24.62 30.17 -3.21
CA GLY A 47 25.50 28.96 -3.23
C GLY A 47 25.61 28.16 -4.54
N LYS A 48 26.75 28.27 -5.23
CA LYS A 48 27.08 27.45 -6.42
C LYS A 48 27.22 25.96 -6.06
N PHE A 49 26.13 25.20 -6.05
CA PHE A 49 26.19 23.75 -6.23
C PHE A 49 26.44 23.46 -7.71
N SER A 50 27.61 22.93 -8.05
CA SER A 50 27.91 22.46 -9.41
C SER A 50 27.47 21.01 -9.56
N SER A 51 27.24 20.55 -10.80
CA SER A 51 26.98 19.12 -11.05
C SER A 51 28.10 18.23 -10.49
N ARG A 52 29.35 18.70 -10.56
CA ARG A 52 30.51 18.02 -9.99
C ARG A 52 30.44 17.90 -8.46
N SER A 53 30.02 18.96 -7.76
CA SER A 53 29.89 18.91 -6.31
C SER A 53 28.72 18.02 -5.89
N PHE A 54 27.62 18.00 -6.64
CA PHE A 54 26.54 17.05 -6.41
C PHE A 54 27.00 15.60 -6.61
N SER A 55 27.64 15.28 -7.74
CA SER A 55 28.19 13.94 -7.99
C SER A 55 29.16 13.50 -6.91
N SER A 56 30.04 14.38 -6.43
CA SER A 56 30.96 14.03 -5.35
C SER A 56 30.26 13.76 -4.01
N GLU A 57 29.14 14.43 -3.72
CA GLU A 57 28.35 14.07 -2.52
C GLU A 57 27.61 12.74 -2.71
N VAL A 58 27.10 12.45 -3.91
CA VAL A 58 26.48 11.15 -4.22
C VAL A 58 27.48 10.01 -4.10
N GLU A 59 28.71 10.19 -4.61
CA GLU A 59 29.80 9.21 -4.50
C GLU A 59 30.27 8.97 -3.05
N ARG A 60 29.98 9.89 -2.12
CA ARG A 60 30.25 9.73 -0.69
C ARG A 60 29.16 8.97 0.05
N LEU A 61 27.99 8.79 -0.54
CA LEU A 61 26.94 7.99 0.07
C LEU A 61 27.40 6.51 0.13
N PRO A 62 27.13 5.80 1.24
CA PRO A 62 27.48 4.40 1.34
C PRO A 62 26.72 3.61 0.26
N PRO A 63 27.39 2.70 -0.47
CA PRO A 63 26.69 1.80 -1.38
C PRO A 63 25.82 0.83 -0.58
N GLU A 64 24.59 0.57 -1.06
CA GLU A 64 23.76 -0.54 -0.56
C GLU A 64 24.15 -1.81 -1.34
N ASP A 65 24.63 -2.84 -0.66
CA ASP A 65 25.01 -4.10 -1.31
C ASP A 65 23.75 -4.87 -1.75
N LEU A 66 23.92 -5.76 -2.74
CA LEU A 66 22.83 -6.61 -3.21
C LEU A 66 22.21 -7.39 -2.04
N TYR A 67 20.87 -7.30 -1.93
CA TYR A 67 20.05 -7.93 -0.89
C TYR A 67 20.21 -7.37 0.54
N ASP A 68 20.88 -6.24 0.75
CA ASP A 68 20.90 -5.61 2.08
C ASP A 68 19.51 -5.19 2.54
N TYR A 69 18.65 -4.74 1.62
CA TYR A 69 17.24 -4.48 1.91
C TYR A 69 16.52 -5.74 2.44
N HIS A 70 16.90 -6.94 1.98
CA HIS A 70 16.29 -8.20 2.41
C HIS A 70 16.69 -8.54 3.84
N LYS A 71 17.97 -8.33 4.20
CA LYS A 71 18.46 -8.44 5.58
C LYS A 71 17.72 -7.45 6.48
N ARG A 72 17.62 -6.19 6.06
CA ARG A 72 16.90 -5.13 6.77
C ARG A 72 15.46 -5.55 7.08
N LEU A 73 14.69 -5.92 6.05
CA LEU A 73 13.29 -6.33 6.23
C LEU A 73 13.11 -7.66 6.97
N SER A 74 14.13 -8.54 6.97
CA SER A 74 14.07 -9.84 7.64
C SER A 74 14.35 -9.76 9.14
N SER A 75 15.23 -8.86 9.56
CA SER A 75 15.84 -8.93 10.89
C SER A 75 15.99 -7.61 11.63
N GLU A 76 15.92 -6.46 10.96
CA GLU A 76 16.02 -5.20 11.68
C GLU A 76 14.78 -4.97 12.54
N PRO A 77 14.94 -4.38 13.74
CA PRO A 77 13.82 -4.08 14.61
C PRO A 77 12.95 -2.99 13.98
N VAL A 78 11.65 -3.10 14.20
CA VAL A 78 10.70 -2.07 13.76
C VAL A 78 10.92 -0.76 14.51
N HIS A 79 11.16 -0.87 15.81
CA HIS A 79 11.45 0.24 16.70
C HIS A 79 12.94 0.55 16.70
N ILE A 80 13.27 1.81 16.46
CA ILE A 80 14.64 2.34 16.47
C ILE A 80 14.65 3.62 17.29
N PHE A 81 15.82 4.06 17.77
CA PHE A 81 15.91 5.31 18.52
C PHE A 81 15.40 6.51 17.69
N ARG A 82 14.44 7.27 18.24
CA ARG A 82 13.78 8.41 17.56
C ARG A 82 13.75 9.70 18.37
N ARG A 83 14.16 9.66 19.64
CA ARG A 83 14.11 10.81 20.52
C ARG A 83 15.24 11.80 20.22
N ASP A 84 14.90 13.07 20.01
CA ASP A 84 15.88 14.15 20.08
C ASP A 84 16.14 14.48 21.56
N PRO A 85 17.38 14.32 22.07
CA PRO A 85 17.71 14.68 23.45
C PRO A 85 17.47 16.16 23.79
N LYS A 86 17.37 17.04 22.79
CA LYS A 86 17.08 18.46 22.94
C LYS A 86 15.59 18.79 22.85
N ALA A 87 14.73 17.84 22.48
CA ALA A 87 13.31 18.09 22.41
C ALA A 87 12.75 18.37 23.81
N VAL A 88 12.03 19.49 23.94
CA VAL A 88 11.40 19.92 25.18
C VAL A 88 9.88 19.91 24.98
N LYS A 89 9.17 19.46 26.01
CA LYS A 89 7.71 19.49 26.09
C LYS A 89 7.21 20.94 26.02
N GLY A 90 6.25 21.23 25.15
CA GLY A 90 5.52 22.49 25.12
C GLY A 90 4.65 22.69 26.37
N ASP A 91 4.18 23.91 26.59
CA ASP A 91 3.29 24.24 27.72
C ASP A 91 1.92 23.55 27.60
N ASP A 92 1.47 23.34 26.37
CA ASP A 92 0.22 22.69 25.97
C ASP A 92 0.35 21.18 25.79
N GLU A 93 1.50 20.58 26.07
CA GLU A 93 1.76 19.15 25.90
C GLU A 93 1.85 18.41 27.24
N ILE A 94 1.59 17.10 27.22
CA ILE A 94 2.00 16.16 28.26
C ILE A 94 3.25 15.40 27.83
N ALA A 95 3.97 14.84 28.80
CA ALA A 95 5.05 13.90 28.56
C ALA A 95 4.73 12.56 29.23
N ILE A 96 4.87 11.47 28.48
CA ILE A 96 4.95 10.14 29.08
C ILE A 96 6.36 10.01 29.64
N SER A 97 6.51 10.16 30.95
CA SER A 97 7.80 10.22 31.63
C SER A 97 8.33 8.82 31.95
N ASP A 98 9.66 8.69 31.94
CA ASP A 98 10.35 7.49 32.39
C ASP A 98 10.09 7.25 33.88
N GLY A 99 9.60 6.06 34.24
CA GLY A 99 9.27 5.72 35.63
C GLY A 99 8.13 6.57 36.20
N GLY A 100 6.89 6.10 36.05
CA GLY A 100 5.71 6.76 36.63
C GLY A 100 4.44 6.63 35.79
N TRP A 101 4.58 6.24 34.53
CA TRP A 101 3.47 5.88 33.66
C TRP A 101 3.25 4.38 33.58
N LYS A 102 2.00 4.00 33.34
CA LYS A 102 1.59 2.60 33.13
C LYS A 102 0.69 2.47 31.91
N ILE A 103 0.74 1.33 31.24
CA ILE A 103 -0.25 0.94 30.21
C ILE A 103 -1.23 -0.04 30.85
N PHE A 104 -2.52 0.25 30.74
CA PHE A 104 -3.61 -0.49 31.38
C PHE A 104 -4.62 -0.96 30.33
N TRP A 105 -4.84 -2.28 30.27
CA TRP A 105 -5.75 -2.93 29.32
C TRP A 105 -6.32 -4.22 29.92
N ILE A 106 -7.39 -4.77 29.33
CA ILE A 106 -7.87 -6.11 29.71
C ILE A 106 -7.02 -7.15 28.99
N LYS A 107 -6.23 -7.89 29.75
CA LYS A 107 -5.26 -8.85 29.23
C LYS A 107 -5.94 -10.15 28.81
N ASP A 108 -5.33 -10.85 27.85
CA ASP A 108 -5.70 -12.21 27.44
C ASP A 108 -7.12 -12.29 26.83
N THR A 109 -7.65 -11.17 26.33
CA THR A 109 -8.94 -11.10 25.60
C THR A 109 -8.78 -11.09 24.10
N SER A 110 -7.67 -10.56 23.59
CA SER A 110 -7.35 -10.53 22.17
C SER A 110 -5.85 -10.51 21.96
N ALA A 111 -5.35 -11.44 21.14
CA ALA A 111 -3.93 -11.51 20.80
C ALA A 111 -3.45 -10.22 20.11
N ILE A 112 -4.31 -9.56 19.34
CA ILE A 112 -3.98 -8.29 18.66
C ILE A 112 -3.78 -7.18 19.69
N THR A 113 -4.70 -7.03 20.64
CA THR A 113 -4.59 -6.02 21.70
C THR A 113 -3.40 -6.30 22.61
N ASP A 114 -3.17 -7.55 23.02
CA ASP A 114 -2.02 -7.91 23.85
C ASP A 114 -0.68 -7.68 23.12
N ASN A 115 -0.60 -7.99 21.84
CA ASN A 115 0.61 -7.76 21.04
C ASN A 115 0.86 -6.26 20.83
N SER A 116 -0.16 -5.50 20.45
CA SER A 116 -0.02 -4.05 20.21
C SER A 116 0.35 -3.27 21.48
N VAL A 117 -0.14 -3.67 22.66
CA VAL A 117 0.31 -3.08 23.93
C VAL A 117 1.78 -3.37 24.22
N LYS A 118 2.24 -4.60 24.00
CA LYS A 118 3.66 -4.96 24.18
C LYS A 118 4.54 -4.22 23.17
N ASP A 119 4.09 -4.12 21.93
CA ASP A 119 4.76 -3.39 20.86
C ASP A 119 4.89 -1.90 21.21
N PHE A 120 3.82 -1.27 21.68
CA PHE A 120 3.85 0.13 22.11
C PHE A 120 4.76 0.37 23.33
N ALA A 121 4.84 -0.60 24.25
CA ALA A 121 5.78 -0.54 25.37
C ALA A 121 7.24 -0.67 24.91
N ASP A 122 7.50 -1.55 23.93
CA ASP A 122 8.80 -1.67 23.27
C ASP A 122 9.18 -0.38 22.53
N TYR A 123 8.23 0.22 21.79
CA TYR A 123 8.38 1.53 21.16
C TYR A 123 8.81 2.60 22.17
N LEU A 124 8.10 2.73 23.30
CA LEU A 124 8.44 3.73 24.32
C LEU A 124 9.84 3.48 24.88
N ALA A 125 10.20 2.22 25.14
CA ALA A 125 11.50 1.85 25.68
C ALA A 125 12.64 2.09 24.69
N VAL A 126 12.50 1.67 23.43
CA VAL A 126 13.55 1.71 22.40
C VAL A 126 13.59 3.08 21.72
N SER A 127 12.46 3.56 21.22
CA SER A 127 12.39 4.77 20.40
C SER A 127 12.45 6.04 21.24
N GLN A 128 11.85 6.03 22.44
CA GLN A 128 11.72 7.20 23.30
C GLN A 128 12.59 7.14 24.57
N ASN A 129 13.23 6.00 24.85
CA ASN A 129 13.98 5.75 26.08
C ASN A 129 13.14 6.06 27.34
N VAL A 130 11.91 5.53 27.37
CA VAL A 130 10.94 5.68 28.44
C VAL A 130 10.43 4.30 28.86
N LYS A 131 10.58 3.95 30.13
CA LYS A 131 10.03 2.72 30.69
C LYS A 131 8.67 2.98 31.33
N VAL A 132 7.72 2.13 30.98
CA VAL A 132 6.35 2.14 31.52
C VAL A 132 6.00 0.80 32.12
N ASP A 133 5.17 0.81 33.16
CA ASP A 133 4.67 -0.42 33.77
C ASP A 133 3.51 -1.00 32.95
N LEU A 134 3.58 -2.30 32.67
CA LEU A 134 2.45 -3.03 32.08
C LEU A 134 1.51 -3.53 33.19
N LYS A 135 0.25 -3.07 33.17
CA LYS A 135 -0.79 -3.46 34.13
C LYS A 135 -1.97 -4.09 33.41
N GLY A 136 -1.81 -5.37 33.05
CA GLY A 136 -2.92 -6.19 32.56
C GLY A 136 -3.97 -6.41 33.66
N ALA A 137 -5.23 -6.16 33.33
CA ALA A 137 -6.35 -6.30 34.23
C ALA A 137 -7.39 -7.31 33.71
N VAL A 138 -8.33 -7.68 34.57
CA VAL A 138 -9.47 -8.55 34.22
C VAL A 138 -10.71 -7.73 33.87
N SER A 139 -10.76 -6.46 34.28
CA SER A 139 -11.84 -5.51 33.96
C SER A 139 -11.34 -4.07 34.12
N PHE A 140 -12.00 -3.10 33.48
CA PHE A 140 -11.59 -1.69 33.54
C PHE A 140 -11.98 -0.95 34.83
N GLY A 141 -12.98 -1.41 35.58
CA GLY A 141 -13.45 -0.73 36.80
C GLY A 141 -13.66 0.77 36.59
N ARG A 142 -13.20 1.60 37.54
CA ARG A 142 -13.16 3.08 37.42
C ARG A 142 -11.90 3.56 36.70
N TRP A 143 -11.75 3.18 35.43
CA TRP A 143 -10.59 3.56 34.63
C TRP A 143 -10.44 5.09 34.48
N GLN A 144 -11.54 5.85 34.63
CA GLN A 144 -11.55 7.31 34.60
C GLN A 144 -10.86 7.97 35.80
N ASP A 145 -10.57 7.22 36.87
CA ASP A 145 -9.87 7.71 38.06
C ASP A 145 -8.36 7.41 38.01
N LEU A 146 -7.88 6.73 36.95
CA LEU A 146 -6.48 6.37 36.79
C LEU A 146 -5.65 7.57 36.35
N ASP A 147 -4.65 7.90 37.16
CA ASP A 147 -3.63 8.92 36.89
C ASP A 147 -2.36 8.29 36.28
N ASN A 148 -1.65 9.08 35.46
CA ASN A 148 -0.44 8.74 34.71
C ASN A 148 -0.55 7.38 34.00
N THR A 149 -1.64 7.22 33.23
CA THR A 149 -1.98 5.93 32.61
C THR A 149 -2.31 6.10 31.14
N VAL A 150 -1.82 5.17 30.32
CA VAL A 150 -2.34 4.92 28.98
C VAL A 150 -3.40 3.81 29.10
N VAL A 151 -4.68 4.17 28.99
CA VAL A 151 -5.80 3.24 29.04
C VAL A 151 -6.14 2.78 27.63
N VAL A 152 -6.15 1.48 27.39
CA VAL A 152 -6.28 0.90 26.04
C VAL A 152 -7.41 -0.13 26.06
N GLY A 153 -8.45 0.03 25.24
CA GLY A 153 -9.56 -0.91 25.17
C GLY A 153 -10.56 -0.60 24.05
N THR A 154 -11.56 -1.45 23.88
CA THR A 154 -12.61 -1.25 22.87
C THR A 154 -13.78 -0.41 23.43
N VAL A 155 -14.67 0.05 22.54
CA VAL A 155 -15.91 0.76 22.89
C VAL A 155 -16.76 -0.01 23.90
N ASP A 156 -16.86 -1.33 23.77
CA ASP A 156 -17.62 -2.17 24.71
C ASP A 156 -16.99 -2.23 26.11
N GLN A 157 -15.68 -1.99 26.18
CA GLN A 157 -14.89 -2.10 27.40
C GLN A 157 -14.70 -0.74 28.10
N LEU A 158 -14.85 0.38 27.39
CA LEU A 158 -14.62 1.74 27.87
C LEU A 158 -15.89 2.60 27.78
N PRO A 159 -16.85 2.46 28.73
CA PRO A 159 -18.07 3.24 28.73
C PRO A 159 -17.81 4.76 28.69
N GLY A 160 -18.51 5.46 27.78
CA GLY A 160 -18.35 6.90 27.56
C GLY A 160 -17.24 7.28 26.57
N CYS A 161 -16.57 6.28 25.97
CA CYS A 161 -15.64 6.45 24.86
C CYS A 161 -16.19 5.78 23.60
N GLY A 162 -15.75 6.21 22.43
CA GLY A 162 -16.08 5.59 21.15
C GLY A 162 -17.40 6.04 20.50
N ALA A 163 -18.06 7.08 21.01
CA ALA A 163 -19.37 7.53 20.50
C ALA A 163 -19.35 7.94 19.01
N GLY A 164 -18.19 8.38 18.51
CA GLY A 164 -18.00 8.76 17.11
C GLY A 164 -17.67 7.60 16.17
N LEU A 165 -17.31 6.42 16.68
CA LEU A 165 -16.78 5.29 15.91
C LEU A 165 -17.88 4.57 15.13
N LYS A 166 -17.61 4.21 13.87
CA LYS A 166 -18.64 3.73 12.93
C LYS A 166 -18.40 2.30 12.45
N GLY A 167 -17.16 1.83 12.49
CA GLY A 167 -16.84 0.48 12.07
C GLY A 167 -15.43 0.04 12.45
N SER A 168 -15.10 -1.18 12.03
CA SER A 168 -13.81 -1.83 12.27
C SER A 168 -12.64 -0.92 11.91
N LYS A 169 -11.57 -0.98 12.72
CA LYS A 169 -10.36 -0.12 12.64
C LYS A 169 -10.52 1.32 13.08
N ASP A 170 -11.75 1.83 13.24
CA ASP A 170 -11.93 3.18 13.75
C ASP A 170 -11.44 3.26 15.20
N TYR A 171 -10.89 4.42 15.56
CA TYR A 171 -10.44 4.67 16.94
C TYR A 171 -10.60 6.12 17.35
N GLU A 172 -10.69 6.30 18.66
CA GLU A 172 -10.72 7.58 19.35
C GLU A 172 -9.53 7.68 20.30
N LEU A 173 -8.79 8.78 20.21
CA LEU A 173 -7.75 9.18 21.12
C LEU A 173 -8.24 10.33 21.99
N LYS A 174 -8.08 10.22 23.31
CA LYS A 174 -8.32 11.32 24.26
C LYS A 174 -7.13 11.46 25.19
N VAL A 175 -6.54 12.64 25.22
CA VAL A 175 -5.44 12.98 26.12
C VAL A 175 -5.93 14.03 27.11
N THR A 176 -5.50 13.87 28.35
CA THR A 176 -5.62 14.86 29.42
C THR A 176 -4.24 15.03 30.06
N SER A 177 -4.11 15.99 30.98
CA SER A 177 -2.87 16.20 31.76
C SER A 177 -2.39 14.98 32.56
N ARG A 178 -3.24 13.96 32.77
CA ARG A 178 -2.92 12.76 33.56
C ARG A 178 -3.19 11.45 32.86
N ARG A 179 -3.77 11.43 31.67
CA ARG A 179 -4.19 10.18 31.02
C ARG A 179 -4.15 10.28 29.50
N VAL A 180 -3.79 9.17 28.88
CA VAL A 180 -4.00 8.92 27.46
C VAL A 180 -5.02 7.79 27.35
N VAL A 181 -6.05 7.95 26.53
CA VAL A 181 -7.07 6.91 26.28
C VAL A 181 -7.02 6.56 24.81
N VAL A 182 -6.89 5.27 24.52
CA VAL A 182 -7.04 4.68 23.19
C VAL A 182 -8.29 3.81 23.21
N CYS A 183 -9.33 4.26 22.52
CA CYS A 183 -10.58 3.51 22.38
C CYS A 183 -10.78 3.08 20.93
N GLY A 184 -10.68 1.79 20.67
CA GLY A 184 -10.98 1.21 19.36
C GLY A 184 -12.45 0.82 19.22
N TYR A 185 -12.97 0.80 18.00
CA TYR A 185 -14.24 0.13 17.71
C TYR A 185 -14.10 -1.38 17.95
N ASP A 186 -12.96 -1.93 17.55
CA ASP A 186 -12.52 -3.30 17.76
C ASP A 186 -11.02 -3.34 18.10
N ASP A 187 -10.45 -4.53 18.20
CA ASP A 187 -9.01 -4.70 18.50
C ASP A 187 -8.10 -4.09 17.42
N LEU A 188 -8.54 -4.05 16.15
CA LEU A 188 -7.79 -3.37 15.09
C LEU A 188 -7.78 -1.85 15.30
N GLY A 189 -8.90 -1.28 15.74
CA GLY A 189 -8.98 0.12 16.13
C GLY A 189 -8.03 0.44 17.29
N VAL A 190 -7.98 -0.44 18.30
CA VAL A 190 -7.04 -0.31 19.42
C VAL A 190 -5.59 -0.29 18.92
N MET A 191 -5.21 -1.27 18.10
CA MET A 191 -3.88 -1.39 17.51
C MET A 191 -3.50 -0.13 16.71
N HIS A 192 -4.35 0.32 15.79
CA HIS A 192 -4.08 1.51 14.99
C HIS A 192 -4.06 2.81 15.80
N GLY A 193 -4.83 2.88 16.89
CA GLY A 193 -4.78 3.99 17.83
C GLY A 193 -3.42 4.09 18.54
N LEU A 194 -2.85 2.97 18.98
CA LEU A 194 -1.51 2.91 19.56
C LEU A 194 -0.44 3.32 18.54
N PHE A 195 -0.48 2.77 17.31
CA PHE A 195 0.45 3.16 16.25
C PHE A 195 0.34 4.64 15.87
N ASN A 196 -0.85 5.24 16.02
CA ASN A 196 -0.99 6.67 15.82
C ASN A 196 -0.31 7.50 16.92
N LEU A 197 -0.34 7.05 18.18
CA LEU A 197 0.43 7.68 19.25
C LEU A 197 1.93 7.64 18.96
N GLU A 198 2.45 6.51 18.50
CA GLU A 198 3.85 6.38 18.08
C GLU A 198 4.18 7.36 16.95
N SER A 199 3.32 7.42 15.94
CA SER A 199 3.52 8.31 14.79
C SER A 199 3.55 9.78 15.22
N ARG A 200 2.70 10.20 16.17
CA ARG A 200 2.68 11.56 16.73
C ARG A 200 3.96 11.86 17.52
N MET A 201 4.39 10.94 18.38
CA MET A 201 5.63 11.08 19.15
C MET A 201 6.87 11.09 18.26
N ASN A 202 6.86 10.33 17.15
CA ASN A 202 7.92 10.33 16.15
C ASN A 202 8.03 11.65 15.39
N LEU A 203 6.90 12.32 15.09
CA LEU A 203 6.94 13.67 14.50
C LEU A 203 7.43 14.72 15.49
N ARG A 204 7.18 14.51 16.78
CA ARG A 204 7.67 15.39 17.85
C ARG A 204 9.07 15.07 18.34
N GLU A 205 9.68 13.98 17.85
CA GLU A 205 10.97 13.45 18.28
C GLU A 205 11.08 13.33 19.81
N GLY A 206 9.97 12.99 20.46
CA GLY A 206 9.86 12.91 21.91
C GLY A 206 8.53 12.30 22.36
N PRO A 207 8.42 11.81 23.61
CA PRO A 207 7.22 11.19 24.15
C PRO A 207 6.15 12.23 24.55
N PHE A 208 5.90 13.19 23.65
CA PHE A 208 5.05 14.35 23.85
C PHE A 208 3.76 14.24 23.05
N LEU A 209 2.66 14.64 23.66
CA LEU A 209 1.33 14.69 23.05
C LEU A 209 0.63 15.97 23.49
N PRO A 210 -0.20 16.60 22.64
CA PRO A 210 -1.05 17.72 23.08
C PRO A 210 -1.94 17.29 24.26
N SER A 211 -1.98 18.12 25.29
CA SER A 211 -2.64 17.83 26.58
C SER A 211 -4.17 17.81 26.50
N ASP A 212 -4.73 18.33 25.42
CA ASP A 212 -6.15 18.37 25.08
C ASP A 212 -6.46 17.57 23.80
N LEU A 213 -5.53 16.71 23.33
CA LEU A 213 -5.71 15.95 22.12
C LEU A 213 -7.01 15.12 22.19
N HIS A 214 -7.95 15.46 21.33
CA HIS A 214 -9.14 14.67 21.06
C HIS A 214 -9.24 14.42 19.56
N SER A 215 -9.10 13.16 19.15
CA SER A 215 -9.04 12.77 17.74
C SER A 215 -9.91 11.54 17.52
N VAL A 216 -10.84 11.60 16.57
CA VAL A 216 -11.62 10.45 16.10
C VAL A 216 -11.23 10.18 14.66
N ARG A 217 -10.69 8.98 14.39
CA ARG A 217 -10.17 8.60 13.08
C ARG A 217 -10.95 7.43 12.51
N HIS A 218 -11.40 7.61 11.27
CA HIS A 218 -12.06 6.58 10.49
C HIS A 218 -11.13 6.06 9.40
N SER A 219 -11.09 4.76 9.20
CA SER A 219 -10.33 4.19 8.09
C SER A 219 -11.00 4.58 6.77
N LEU A 220 -10.23 5.11 5.81
CA LEU A 220 -10.77 5.45 4.49
C LEU A 220 -10.98 4.22 3.58
N TYR A 221 -10.46 3.06 3.98
CA TYR A 221 -10.44 1.85 3.18
C TYR A 221 -10.84 0.64 4.02
N ASP A 222 -11.65 -0.25 3.46
CA ASP A 222 -12.00 -1.56 4.01
C ASP A 222 -10.76 -2.47 4.12
N ARG A 223 -9.87 -2.40 3.13
CA ARG A 223 -8.61 -3.16 3.07
C ARG A 223 -7.51 -2.41 2.32
N ARG A 224 -6.28 -2.50 2.82
CA ARG A 224 -5.04 -2.07 2.15
C ARG A 224 -4.11 -3.27 2.02
N ILE A 225 -3.96 -3.75 0.80
CA ILE A 225 -3.27 -4.98 0.41
C ILE A 225 -1.89 -4.64 -0.16
N VAL A 226 -0.90 -5.47 0.11
CA VAL A 226 0.45 -5.37 -0.48
C VAL A 226 0.98 -6.74 -0.93
N LEU A 227 1.97 -6.71 -1.82
CA LEU A 227 2.86 -7.85 -2.07
C LEU A 227 4.18 -7.68 -1.34
N SER A 228 4.86 -8.80 -1.08
CA SER A 228 6.21 -8.78 -0.56
C SER A 228 7.24 -8.46 -1.65
N TRP A 229 8.21 -7.61 -1.32
CA TRP A 229 9.41 -7.38 -2.12
C TRP A 229 10.55 -8.36 -1.77
N MET A 230 10.38 -9.20 -0.76
CA MET A 230 11.41 -10.14 -0.33
C MET A 230 11.51 -11.36 -1.24
N GLY A 231 10.41 -11.67 -1.93
CA GLY A 231 10.33 -12.82 -2.82
C GLY A 231 9.00 -13.53 -2.69
N TRP A 232 8.90 -14.67 -3.37
CA TRP A 232 7.69 -15.47 -3.41
C TRP A 232 7.27 -15.99 -2.03
N MET A 233 6.09 -15.59 -1.53
CA MET A 233 5.56 -15.97 -0.22
C MET A 233 6.46 -15.58 0.97
N GLU A 234 7.42 -14.68 0.78
CA GLU A 234 8.36 -14.30 1.83
C GLU A 234 7.81 -13.13 2.63
N PHE A 235 7.25 -13.42 3.79
CA PHE A 235 6.80 -12.40 4.73
C PHE A 235 7.43 -12.70 6.08
N GLN A 236 8.56 -12.08 6.43
CA GLN A 236 9.13 -12.28 7.77
C GLN A 236 8.31 -11.55 8.83
N ASP A 237 8.40 -11.96 10.10
CA ASP A 237 7.65 -11.31 11.18
C ASP A 237 7.94 -9.80 11.30
N PRO A 238 9.20 -9.32 11.16
CA PRO A 238 9.46 -7.88 11.14
C PRO A 238 8.80 -7.15 9.97
N LEU A 239 8.72 -7.78 8.79
CA LEU A 239 7.98 -7.23 7.66
C LEU A 239 6.48 -7.13 7.96
N LEU A 240 5.86 -8.18 8.51
CA LEU A 240 4.45 -8.14 8.91
C LEU A 240 4.17 -7.05 9.94
N CYS A 241 5.07 -6.90 10.92
CA CYS A 241 4.99 -5.85 11.93
C CYS A 241 5.05 -4.45 11.29
N HIS A 242 6.05 -4.20 10.43
CA HIS A 242 6.12 -2.96 9.66
C HIS A 242 4.84 -2.68 8.89
N LEU A 243 4.30 -3.67 8.17
CA LEU A 243 3.06 -3.50 7.42
C LEU A 243 1.90 -2.99 8.31
N ALA A 244 1.75 -3.54 9.51
CA ALA A 244 0.73 -3.12 10.46
C ALA A 244 0.95 -1.67 10.93
N HIS A 245 2.18 -1.25 11.26
CA HIS A 245 2.51 0.14 11.63
C HIS A 245 2.23 1.14 10.51
N TYR A 246 2.38 0.74 9.24
CA TYR A 246 2.03 1.57 8.09
C TYR A 246 0.54 1.49 7.71
N GLY A 247 -0.27 0.79 8.50
CA GLY A 247 -1.72 0.71 8.35
C GLY A 247 -2.18 -0.25 7.25
N PHE A 248 -1.32 -1.19 6.83
CA PHE A 248 -1.73 -2.29 5.97
C PHE A 248 -2.34 -3.40 6.79
N ASP A 249 -3.48 -3.90 6.32
CA ASP A 249 -4.26 -4.95 6.96
C ASP A 249 -4.53 -6.12 6.00
N GLY A 250 -3.90 -6.13 4.83
CA GLY A 250 -3.98 -7.22 3.86
C GLY A 250 -2.64 -7.53 3.21
N ILE A 251 -2.41 -8.81 2.92
CA ILE A 251 -1.32 -9.25 2.04
C ILE A 251 -1.87 -10.14 0.94
N PHE A 252 -1.32 -10.02 -0.27
CA PHE A 252 -1.54 -10.98 -1.34
C PHE A 252 -0.36 -11.96 -1.37
N ALA A 253 -0.60 -13.19 -0.94
CA ALA A 253 0.46 -14.13 -0.58
C ALA A 253 1.28 -14.60 -1.80
N SER A 254 0.60 -14.90 -2.91
CA SER A 254 1.19 -15.41 -4.15
C SER A 254 0.32 -15.02 -5.35
N VAL A 255 0.90 -14.98 -6.56
CA VAL A 255 0.18 -14.54 -7.78
C VAL A 255 -0.05 -15.65 -8.81
N TYR A 256 0.68 -16.77 -8.71
CA TYR A 256 0.70 -17.87 -9.70
C TYR A 256 0.69 -19.29 -9.09
N THR A 257 0.25 -19.47 -7.84
CA THR A 257 -0.08 -20.82 -7.34
C THR A 257 -1.21 -20.78 -6.33
N ASN A 258 -2.17 -21.70 -6.44
CA ASN A 258 -3.25 -21.83 -5.46
C ASN A 258 -2.68 -22.10 -4.04
N PRO A 259 -3.39 -21.72 -2.98
CA PRO A 259 -2.92 -21.92 -1.60
C PRO A 259 -2.72 -23.40 -1.25
N ASN A 260 -3.49 -24.31 -1.86
CA ASN A 260 -3.33 -25.76 -1.70
C ASN A 260 -2.21 -26.36 -2.58
N GLY A 261 -1.44 -25.56 -3.30
CA GLY A 261 -0.36 -26.03 -4.18
C GLY A 261 -0.78 -26.41 -5.59
N ASP A 262 -2.08 -26.52 -5.85
CA ASP A 262 -2.62 -26.93 -7.14
C ASP A 262 -2.35 -25.88 -8.23
N ARG A 263 -2.06 -26.35 -9.44
CA ARG A 263 -1.78 -25.55 -10.63
C ARG A 263 -2.71 -25.86 -11.81
N THR A 264 -3.74 -26.70 -11.62
CA THR A 264 -4.92 -27.12 -12.44
C THR A 264 -5.00 -26.88 -13.95
N THR A 265 -4.32 -25.90 -14.50
CA THR A 265 -4.00 -25.82 -15.93
C THR A 265 -3.42 -27.15 -16.38
N ALA A 266 -3.86 -27.69 -17.51
CA ALA A 266 -3.41 -29.01 -17.94
C ALA A 266 -1.89 -29.02 -18.20
N GLU A 267 -1.18 -30.08 -17.80
CA GLU A 267 0.27 -30.22 -18.00
C GLU A 267 0.70 -30.06 -19.47
N ASN A 268 -0.23 -30.32 -20.41
CA ASN A 268 -0.04 -30.19 -21.85
C ASN A 268 -0.49 -28.83 -22.42
N SER A 269 -0.92 -27.89 -21.58
CA SER A 269 -1.35 -26.56 -22.04
C SER A 269 -0.17 -25.80 -22.64
N THR A 270 -0.34 -25.31 -23.86
CA THR A 270 0.66 -24.50 -24.57
C THR A 270 0.51 -23.00 -24.28
N ASP A 271 -0.50 -22.62 -23.48
CA ASP A 271 -0.74 -21.23 -23.08
C ASP A 271 0.45 -20.70 -22.26
N PHE A 272 0.74 -19.40 -22.42
CA PHE A 272 1.92 -18.77 -21.83
C PHE A 272 1.91 -18.86 -20.31
N TYR A 273 0.77 -18.53 -19.68
CA TYR A 273 0.67 -18.51 -18.22
C TYR A 273 0.59 -19.89 -17.61
N ALA A 274 -0.07 -20.84 -18.27
CA ALA A 274 -0.04 -22.25 -17.85
C ALA A 274 1.42 -22.75 -17.77
N ARG A 275 2.23 -22.52 -18.81
CA ARG A 275 3.65 -22.90 -18.79
C ARG A 275 4.45 -22.15 -17.72
N LEU A 276 4.12 -20.88 -17.46
CA LEU A 276 4.76 -20.10 -16.40
C LEU A 276 4.45 -20.71 -15.03
N MET A 277 3.20 -21.04 -14.73
CA MET A 277 2.80 -21.63 -13.44
C MET A 277 3.50 -22.95 -13.14
N TYR A 278 3.70 -23.80 -14.15
CA TYR A 278 4.46 -25.05 -14.00
C TYR A 278 5.95 -24.82 -13.76
N ARG A 279 6.51 -23.71 -14.25
CA ARG A 279 7.91 -23.34 -14.04
C ARG A 279 8.13 -22.52 -12.77
N VAL A 280 7.10 -21.85 -12.27
CA VAL A 280 7.15 -20.98 -11.10
C VAL A 280 6.88 -21.77 -9.83
N ARG A 281 7.84 -21.63 -8.90
CA ARG A 281 8.02 -22.31 -7.60
C ARG A 281 6.76 -22.94 -6.98
N HIS A 282 6.89 -24.21 -6.55
CA HIS A 282 5.88 -24.94 -5.77
C HIS A 282 5.39 -24.17 -4.54
N GLN A 283 4.07 -24.21 -4.31
CA GLN A 283 3.45 -23.63 -3.12
C GLN A 283 3.20 -24.77 -2.13
N ASP A 284 3.77 -24.63 -0.95
CA ASP A 284 3.56 -25.56 0.15
C ASP A 284 2.34 -25.09 0.97
N PRO A 285 1.26 -25.89 1.06
CA PRO A 285 0.08 -25.60 1.89
C PRO A 285 0.41 -25.31 3.36
N GLN A 286 1.43 -25.98 3.92
CA GLN A 286 1.83 -25.77 5.31
C GLN A 286 2.38 -24.35 5.50
N ARG A 287 3.23 -23.88 4.59
CA ARG A 287 3.77 -22.51 4.64
C ARG A 287 2.68 -21.45 4.51
N VAL A 288 1.60 -21.74 3.80
CA VAL A 288 0.44 -20.83 3.71
C VAL A 288 -0.27 -20.75 5.06
N ARG A 289 -0.53 -21.88 5.74
CA ARG A 289 -1.12 -21.91 7.08
C ARG A 289 -0.27 -21.16 8.10
N GLU A 290 1.04 -21.43 8.11
CA GLU A 290 1.99 -20.73 8.99
C GLU A 290 2.00 -19.21 8.73
N LEU A 291 1.89 -18.78 7.47
CA LEU A 291 1.78 -17.36 7.15
C LEU A 291 0.48 -16.75 7.68
N ILE A 292 -0.66 -17.43 7.51
CA ILE A 292 -1.97 -16.97 8.01
C ILE A 292 -1.90 -16.77 9.53
N ASP A 293 -1.41 -17.78 10.27
CA ASP A 293 -1.30 -17.74 11.72
C ASP A 293 -0.41 -16.59 12.19
N ARG A 294 0.75 -16.41 11.56
CA ARG A 294 1.68 -15.32 11.92
C ARG A 294 1.11 -13.94 11.56
N ALA A 295 0.48 -13.78 10.39
CA ALA A 295 -0.14 -12.53 9.96
C ALA A 295 -1.31 -12.11 10.86
N SER A 296 -2.08 -13.07 11.37
CA SER A 296 -3.23 -12.82 12.26
C SER A 296 -2.84 -12.05 13.54
N LYS A 297 -1.63 -12.27 14.05
CA LYS A 297 -1.08 -11.60 15.25
C LYS A 297 -0.94 -10.08 15.09
N TYR A 298 -0.87 -9.62 13.85
CA TYR A 298 -0.74 -8.22 13.44
C TYR A 298 -2.03 -7.67 12.83
N GLY A 299 -3.14 -8.41 12.90
CA GLY A 299 -4.40 -8.01 12.30
C GLY A 299 -4.41 -8.05 10.75
N ILE A 300 -3.43 -8.71 10.14
CA ILE A 300 -3.26 -8.77 8.69
C ILE A 300 -4.01 -9.98 8.14
N LYS A 301 -4.89 -9.74 7.17
CA LYS A 301 -5.61 -10.80 6.44
C LYS A 301 -4.83 -11.26 5.22
N VAL A 302 -4.85 -12.57 4.98
CA VAL A 302 -4.20 -13.17 3.81
C VAL A 302 -5.21 -13.31 2.66
N TYR A 303 -4.80 -12.81 1.50
CA TYR A 303 -5.45 -13.02 0.20
C TYR A 303 -4.62 -14.01 -0.61
N ALA A 304 -5.30 -14.85 -1.38
CA ALA A 304 -4.67 -15.85 -2.23
C ALA A 304 -5.31 -15.86 -3.64
N PRO A 305 -4.63 -16.39 -4.66
CA PRO A 305 -5.24 -16.51 -5.97
C PRO A 305 -6.13 -17.75 -6.01
N ILE A 306 -7.13 -17.74 -6.90
CA ILE A 306 -7.68 -18.98 -7.44
C ILE A 306 -7.22 -19.05 -8.89
N ILE A 307 -6.55 -20.15 -9.23
CA ILE A 307 -5.97 -20.41 -10.54
C ILE A 307 -6.77 -21.49 -11.22
N TRP A 308 -7.27 -21.17 -12.41
CA TRP A 308 -8.05 -22.08 -13.22
C TRP A 308 -8.13 -21.59 -14.68
N GLN A 309 -8.00 -22.51 -15.63
CA GLN A 309 -8.31 -22.27 -17.03
C GLN A 309 -9.74 -22.77 -17.31
N TYR A 310 -10.71 -21.85 -17.33
CA TYR A 310 -12.11 -22.20 -17.55
C TYR A 310 -12.36 -22.46 -19.04
N LEU A 311 -12.94 -23.61 -19.37
CA LEU A 311 -13.29 -24.04 -20.72
C LEU A 311 -14.79 -23.89 -21.01
N GLY A 312 -15.62 -23.79 -19.97
CA GLY A 312 -17.07 -23.60 -20.11
C GLY A 312 -17.87 -24.88 -20.36
N THR A 313 -17.27 -26.05 -20.13
CA THR A 313 -17.98 -27.34 -20.17
C THR A 313 -18.54 -27.67 -18.78
N LYS A 314 -19.52 -28.58 -18.71
CA LYS A 314 -20.08 -29.01 -17.42
C LYS A 314 -19.04 -29.68 -16.51
N GLU A 315 -18.15 -30.47 -17.11
CA GLU A 315 -17.07 -31.17 -16.40
C GLU A 315 -16.04 -30.19 -15.85
N ASP A 316 -15.63 -29.20 -16.65
CA ASP A 316 -14.72 -28.14 -16.25
C ASP A 316 -15.31 -27.26 -15.13
N GLU A 317 -16.60 -26.89 -15.22
CA GLU A 317 -17.27 -26.14 -14.15
C GLU A 317 -17.34 -26.93 -12.84
N GLU A 318 -17.61 -28.24 -12.88
CA GLU A 318 -17.59 -29.08 -11.67
C GLU A 318 -16.18 -29.24 -11.10
N GLY A 319 -15.16 -29.30 -11.97
CA GLY A 319 -13.76 -29.26 -11.58
C GLY A 319 -13.40 -28.00 -10.80
N LEU A 320 -13.80 -26.82 -11.31
CA LEU A 320 -13.63 -25.55 -10.62
C LEU A 320 -14.38 -25.53 -9.27
N ARG A 321 -15.63 -26.03 -9.22
CA ARG A 321 -16.38 -26.13 -7.95
C ARG A 321 -15.67 -27.01 -6.94
N LYS A 322 -15.11 -28.14 -7.37
CA LYS A 322 -14.34 -29.02 -6.50
C LYS A 322 -13.10 -28.32 -5.96
N LEU A 323 -12.30 -27.68 -6.83
CA LEU A 323 -11.10 -26.94 -6.42
C LEU A 323 -11.43 -25.89 -5.35
N VAL A 324 -12.45 -25.06 -5.60
CA VAL A 324 -12.81 -23.97 -4.67
C VAL A 324 -13.27 -24.53 -3.32
N ARG A 325 -14.07 -25.60 -3.33
CA ARG A 325 -14.49 -26.28 -2.09
C ARG A 325 -13.30 -26.82 -1.32
N ASP A 326 -12.36 -27.49 -1.99
CA ASP A 326 -11.16 -28.03 -1.37
C ASP A 326 -10.33 -26.89 -0.73
N ILE A 327 -10.09 -25.81 -1.47
CA ILE A 327 -9.32 -24.64 -0.97
C ILE A 327 -9.99 -23.99 0.25
N VAL A 328 -11.31 -23.73 0.19
CA VAL A 328 -12.02 -23.05 1.29
C VAL A 328 -12.11 -23.94 2.53
N ASN A 329 -12.19 -25.26 2.35
CA ASN A 329 -12.17 -26.22 3.46
C ASN A 329 -10.77 -26.33 4.09
N ASP A 330 -9.71 -26.34 3.27
CA ASP A 330 -8.33 -26.45 3.72
C ASP A 330 -7.81 -25.15 4.37
N PHE A 331 -8.40 -24.00 4.00
CA PHE A 331 -7.97 -22.66 4.43
C PHE A 331 -9.16 -21.74 4.78
N PRO A 332 -9.93 -22.05 5.83
CA PRO A 332 -11.12 -21.27 6.23
C PRO A 332 -10.80 -19.82 6.68
N ASP A 333 -9.54 -19.56 7.01
CA ASP A 333 -9.03 -18.28 7.49
C ASP A 333 -8.58 -17.34 6.37
N ILE A 334 -8.52 -17.81 5.11
CA ILE A 334 -8.36 -16.91 3.95
C ILE A 334 -9.66 -16.14 3.75
N LYS A 335 -9.57 -14.80 3.85
CA LYS A 335 -10.75 -13.92 3.81
C LYS A 335 -10.93 -13.20 2.48
N GLY A 336 -10.07 -13.47 1.50
CA GLY A 336 -10.35 -13.05 0.13
C GLY A 336 -9.52 -13.75 -0.92
N TYR A 337 -10.08 -13.79 -2.13
CA TYR A 337 -9.47 -14.41 -3.29
C TYR A 337 -9.38 -13.43 -4.46
N ILE A 338 -8.19 -13.34 -5.07
CA ILE A 338 -7.93 -12.47 -6.23
C ILE A 338 -7.94 -13.32 -7.50
N LEU A 339 -8.85 -13.03 -8.42
CA LEU A 339 -9.02 -13.75 -9.68
C LEU A 339 -8.37 -12.94 -10.80
N LEU A 340 -7.04 -12.92 -10.80
CA LEU A 340 -6.22 -12.25 -11.81
C LEU A 340 -6.30 -13.02 -13.13
N THR A 341 -6.58 -12.35 -14.25
CA THR A 341 -6.70 -12.96 -15.59
C THR A 341 -5.45 -13.72 -16.06
N GLU A 342 -4.28 -13.42 -15.52
CA GLU A 342 -3.04 -14.16 -15.77
C GLU A 342 -3.03 -15.55 -15.10
N GLY A 343 -3.87 -15.78 -14.09
CA GLY A 343 -4.07 -17.05 -13.40
C GLY A 343 -5.46 -17.66 -13.55
N PHE A 344 -6.45 -16.84 -13.93
CA PHE A 344 -7.85 -17.22 -13.99
C PHE A 344 -8.50 -16.68 -15.27
N TRP A 345 -8.55 -17.49 -16.33
CA TRP A 345 -8.98 -17.05 -17.66
C TRP A 345 -9.93 -18.02 -18.35
N TYR A 346 -10.68 -17.52 -19.33
CA TYR A 346 -11.53 -18.33 -20.19
C TYR A 346 -10.81 -18.75 -21.48
N LYS A 347 -10.81 -20.04 -21.79
CA LYS A 347 -10.19 -20.69 -22.97
C LYS A 347 -8.72 -20.29 -23.14
N LYS A 348 -8.45 -19.29 -23.97
CA LYS A 348 -7.09 -18.84 -24.30
C LYS A 348 -6.89 -17.43 -23.79
N TRP A 349 -5.74 -17.19 -23.14
CA TRP A 349 -5.35 -15.85 -22.76
C TRP A 349 -4.64 -15.13 -23.93
N GLY A 350 -4.87 -13.83 -24.08
CA GLY A 350 -4.21 -13.06 -25.14
C GLY A 350 -4.33 -11.54 -25.09
N GLY A 351 -4.77 -10.96 -23.98
CA GLY A 351 -5.00 -9.50 -23.82
C GLY A 351 -6.06 -8.87 -24.74
N HIS A 352 -6.50 -9.61 -25.77
CA HIS A 352 -7.57 -9.28 -26.72
C HIS A 352 -7.41 -7.94 -27.43
N HIS A 353 -6.17 -7.46 -27.59
CA HIS A 353 -5.88 -6.20 -28.29
C HIS A 353 -6.31 -6.26 -29.76
N GLY A 354 -7.27 -5.40 -30.14
CA GLY A 354 -7.80 -5.35 -31.51
C GLY A 354 -8.69 -6.54 -31.89
N ALA A 355 -9.13 -7.35 -30.92
CA ALA A 355 -10.16 -8.36 -31.15
C ALA A 355 -11.52 -7.71 -31.41
N ASP A 356 -12.40 -8.42 -32.12
CA ASP A 356 -13.77 -7.94 -32.36
C ASP A 356 -14.55 -7.84 -31.04
N LYS A 357 -15.42 -6.82 -30.95
CA LYS A 357 -16.21 -6.53 -29.75
C LYS A 357 -17.07 -7.73 -29.34
N SER A 358 -17.69 -8.41 -30.31
CA SER A 358 -18.54 -9.58 -30.05
C SER A 358 -17.78 -10.73 -29.38
N TYR A 359 -16.52 -10.93 -29.76
CA TYR A 359 -15.64 -11.92 -29.16
C TYR A 359 -15.26 -11.56 -27.73
N ILE A 360 -14.91 -10.28 -27.47
CA ILE A 360 -14.57 -9.83 -26.11
C ILE A 360 -15.78 -9.93 -25.18
N GLU A 361 -16.97 -9.56 -25.66
CA GLU A 361 -18.20 -9.68 -24.88
C GLU A 361 -18.55 -11.14 -24.57
N ASP A 362 -18.31 -12.06 -25.50
CA ASP A 362 -18.46 -13.49 -25.24
C ASP A 362 -17.45 -14.00 -24.21
N TRP A 363 -16.20 -13.58 -24.34
CA TRP A 363 -15.16 -13.91 -23.38
C TRP A 363 -15.51 -13.39 -21.98
N ALA A 364 -15.97 -12.14 -21.87
CA ALA A 364 -16.36 -11.51 -20.62
C ALA A 364 -17.53 -12.25 -19.94
N ARG A 365 -18.56 -12.68 -20.70
CA ARG A 365 -19.67 -13.47 -20.15
C ARG A 365 -19.20 -14.80 -19.56
N ASN A 366 -18.37 -15.52 -20.30
CA ASN A 366 -17.89 -16.84 -19.86
C ASN A 366 -16.87 -16.74 -18.71
N TRP A 367 -16.01 -15.73 -18.72
CA TRP A 367 -15.11 -15.45 -17.59
C TRP A 367 -15.90 -15.06 -16.34
N ALA A 368 -16.90 -14.18 -16.47
CA ALA A 368 -17.76 -13.80 -15.35
C ALA A 368 -18.59 -14.99 -14.81
N ARG A 369 -18.96 -15.95 -15.68
CA ARG A 369 -19.56 -17.22 -15.24
C ARG A 369 -18.62 -18.03 -14.35
N ALA A 370 -17.32 -18.10 -14.68
CA ALA A 370 -16.33 -18.74 -13.81
C ALA A 370 -16.18 -17.99 -12.48
N VAL A 371 -16.17 -16.64 -12.50
CA VAL A 371 -16.17 -15.82 -11.28
C VAL A 371 -17.41 -16.10 -10.41
N GLU A 372 -18.58 -16.29 -11.02
CA GLU A 372 -19.81 -16.65 -10.31
C GLU A 372 -19.70 -18.01 -9.62
N VAL A 373 -19.06 -19.00 -10.26
CA VAL A 373 -18.81 -20.31 -9.66
C VAL A 373 -17.98 -20.16 -8.39
N VAL A 374 -16.85 -19.45 -8.47
CA VAL A 374 -15.98 -19.19 -7.30
C VAL A 374 -16.76 -18.46 -6.21
N THR A 375 -17.47 -17.40 -6.57
CA THR A 375 -18.24 -16.58 -5.63
C THR A 375 -19.28 -17.40 -4.87
N ARG A 376 -20.07 -18.21 -5.59
CA ARG A 376 -21.10 -19.05 -4.99
C ARG A 376 -20.50 -20.11 -4.08
N GLU A 377 -19.41 -20.78 -4.46
CA GLU A 377 -18.81 -21.79 -3.60
C GLU A 377 -18.17 -21.19 -2.35
N CYS A 378 -17.46 -20.06 -2.44
CA CYS A 378 -16.93 -19.38 -1.26
C CYS A 378 -18.04 -18.90 -0.31
N HIS A 379 -19.08 -18.26 -0.84
CA HIS A 379 -20.16 -17.67 -0.01
C HIS A 379 -21.12 -18.71 0.59
N LYS A 380 -21.11 -19.96 0.12
CA LYS A 380 -21.78 -21.07 0.82
C LYS A 380 -21.13 -21.37 2.18
N THR A 381 -19.82 -21.23 2.27
CA THR A 381 -19.06 -21.48 3.50
C THR A 381 -19.01 -20.24 4.38
N ASP A 382 -18.60 -19.10 3.81
CA ASP A 382 -18.50 -17.83 4.53
C ASP A 382 -18.91 -16.67 3.60
N PRO A 383 -20.08 -16.05 3.82
CA PRO A 383 -20.60 -14.96 2.99
C PRO A 383 -19.77 -13.67 3.07
N SER A 384 -18.81 -13.59 4.01
CA SER A 384 -17.91 -12.44 4.20
C SER A 384 -16.63 -12.53 3.37
N ILE A 385 -16.32 -13.68 2.74
CA ILE A 385 -15.15 -13.82 1.88
C ILE A 385 -15.23 -12.84 0.71
N GLU A 386 -14.19 -12.03 0.55
CA GLU A 386 -14.10 -11.06 -0.54
C GLU A 386 -13.60 -11.74 -1.82
N ILE A 387 -14.36 -11.60 -2.92
CA ILE A 387 -13.95 -12.13 -4.23
C ILE A 387 -13.60 -10.96 -5.14
N LEU A 388 -12.33 -10.91 -5.55
CA LEU A 388 -11.72 -9.79 -6.25
C LEU A 388 -11.39 -10.19 -7.70
N PRO A 389 -12.38 -10.19 -8.62
CA PRO A 389 -12.10 -10.37 -10.03
C PRO A 389 -11.26 -9.22 -10.55
N TRP A 390 -10.15 -9.55 -11.21
CA TRP A 390 -9.20 -8.57 -11.74
C TRP A 390 -8.91 -8.88 -13.21
N GLU A 391 -9.65 -8.17 -14.06
CA GLU A 391 -9.62 -8.15 -15.52
C GLU A 391 -8.40 -7.41 -16.10
N TYR A 392 -7.22 -7.76 -15.56
CA TYR A 392 -5.93 -7.18 -15.93
C TYR A 392 -5.53 -7.51 -17.38
N ASN A 393 -4.79 -6.60 -18.02
CA ASN A 393 -4.23 -6.75 -19.37
C ASN A 393 -5.25 -6.99 -20.52
N ILE A 394 -6.55 -6.89 -20.26
CA ILE A 394 -7.57 -6.78 -21.33
C ILE A 394 -7.55 -5.35 -21.86
N ASP A 395 -7.59 -5.18 -23.19
CA ASP A 395 -7.40 -3.89 -23.88
C ASP A 395 -7.95 -2.68 -23.12
N PHE A 396 -7.02 -1.93 -22.54
CA PHE A 396 -7.26 -0.89 -21.54
C PHE A 396 -7.24 0.52 -22.13
N ARG A 397 -7.05 0.65 -23.44
CA ARG A 397 -7.01 1.97 -24.09
C ARG A 397 -8.34 2.70 -23.88
N ALA A 398 -8.29 4.03 -23.75
CA ALA A 398 -9.46 4.87 -23.53
C ALA A 398 -10.60 4.68 -24.57
N SER A 399 -10.30 4.20 -25.78
CA SER A 399 -11.31 3.85 -26.79
C SER A 399 -12.20 2.65 -26.42
N ASN A 400 -11.82 1.85 -25.40
CA ASN A 400 -12.50 0.62 -24.99
C ASN A 400 -13.37 0.78 -23.74
N VAL A 401 -13.79 2.00 -23.42
CA VAL A 401 -14.66 2.31 -22.25
C VAL A 401 -15.89 1.41 -22.20
N ASP A 402 -16.61 1.23 -23.31
CA ASP A 402 -17.82 0.40 -23.34
C ASP A 402 -17.54 -1.08 -23.04
N VAL A 403 -16.43 -1.59 -23.57
CA VAL A 403 -16.01 -2.98 -23.35
C VAL A 403 -15.63 -3.19 -21.88
N LYS A 404 -14.84 -2.29 -21.31
CA LYS A 404 -14.43 -2.37 -19.90
C LYS A 404 -15.63 -2.21 -18.96
N ARG A 405 -16.59 -1.34 -19.29
CA ARG A 405 -17.88 -1.22 -18.60
C ARG A 405 -18.68 -2.53 -18.68
N TYR A 406 -18.71 -3.16 -19.85
CA TYR A 406 -19.43 -4.42 -20.07
C TYR A 406 -18.91 -5.55 -19.18
N PHE A 407 -17.58 -5.64 -18.94
CA PHE A 407 -17.04 -6.58 -17.96
C PHE A 407 -17.71 -6.44 -16.60
N ILE A 408 -17.82 -5.21 -16.09
CA ILE A 408 -18.47 -4.95 -14.81
C ILE A 408 -19.94 -5.34 -14.87
N GLN A 409 -20.65 -5.12 -15.99
CA GLN A 409 -22.06 -5.54 -16.13
C GLN A 409 -22.26 -7.05 -16.04
N GLN A 410 -21.26 -7.85 -16.45
CA GLN A 410 -21.36 -9.31 -16.40
C GLN A 410 -20.99 -9.92 -15.05
N LEU A 411 -20.24 -9.20 -14.21
CA LEU A 411 -19.80 -9.72 -12.92
C LEU A 411 -20.98 -10.04 -11.99
N PRO A 412 -20.89 -11.09 -11.15
CA PRO A 412 -21.96 -11.44 -10.24
C PRO A 412 -22.10 -10.41 -9.10
N ASP A 413 -23.35 -10.18 -8.67
CA ASP A 413 -23.65 -9.38 -7.48
C ASP A 413 -22.93 -10.02 -6.27
N ARG A 414 -22.26 -9.21 -5.43
CA ARG A 414 -21.39 -9.62 -4.31
C ARG A 414 -19.93 -9.95 -4.62
N THR A 415 -19.45 -9.60 -5.81
CA THR A 415 -18.00 -9.46 -6.05
C THR A 415 -17.52 -8.03 -5.77
N ILE A 416 -16.22 -7.86 -5.59
CA ILE A 416 -15.56 -6.55 -5.45
C ILE A 416 -14.50 -6.44 -6.56
N PRO A 417 -14.82 -5.84 -7.71
CA PRO A 417 -13.84 -5.73 -8.80
C PRO A 417 -12.57 -5.02 -8.33
N LEU A 418 -11.41 -5.63 -8.61
CA LEU A 418 -10.11 -5.04 -8.37
C LEU A 418 -9.62 -4.42 -9.68
N LEU A 419 -9.71 -3.10 -9.80
CA LEU A 419 -9.44 -2.38 -11.05
C LEU A 419 -8.02 -1.82 -11.07
N THR A 420 -7.37 -1.74 -12.23
CA THR A 420 -6.06 -1.09 -12.33
C THR A 420 -6.23 0.42 -12.51
N TRP A 421 -5.70 1.22 -11.59
CA TRP A 421 -6.04 2.63 -11.43
C TRP A 421 -5.66 3.52 -12.62
N GLU A 422 -4.41 3.52 -13.07
CA GLU A 422 -3.93 4.33 -14.22
C GLU A 422 -3.82 3.60 -15.55
N ASN A 423 -4.03 2.28 -15.59
CA ASN A 423 -3.77 1.51 -16.79
C ASN A 423 -4.70 1.95 -17.93
N GLY A 424 -4.10 2.48 -19.00
CA GLY A 424 -4.82 3.08 -20.14
C GLY A 424 -5.13 4.56 -20.05
N LYS A 425 -4.66 5.26 -19.00
CA LYS A 425 -4.89 6.70 -18.84
C LYS A 425 -4.27 7.45 -20.02
N SER A 426 -5.10 8.22 -20.72
CA SER A 426 -4.63 9.03 -21.85
C SER A 426 -3.76 10.20 -21.37
N PHE A 427 -2.74 10.55 -22.15
CA PHE A 427 -1.94 11.74 -21.92
C PHE A 427 -1.64 12.50 -23.21
N GLU A 428 -1.45 13.80 -23.07
CA GLU A 428 -0.85 14.67 -24.08
C GLU A 428 0.29 15.44 -23.42
N ILE A 429 1.53 15.21 -23.88
CA ILE A 429 2.74 15.86 -23.37
C ILE A 429 3.52 16.39 -24.56
N ASP A 430 3.70 17.70 -24.64
CA ASP A 430 4.41 18.38 -25.75
C ASP A 430 3.92 17.97 -27.15
N GLY A 431 2.61 17.82 -27.32
CA GLY A 431 1.97 17.38 -28.57
C GLY A 431 2.13 15.89 -28.89
N MET A 432 2.76 15.10 -28.01
CA MET A 432 2.75 13.64 -28.08
C MET A 432 1.54 13.10 -27.33
N THR A 433 0.69 12.35 -28.03
CA THR A 433 -0.45 11.66 -27.44
C THR A 433 -0.11 10.19 -27.19
N GLY A 434 -0.56 9.65 -26.07
CA GLY A 434 -0.39 8.24 -25.74
C GLY A 434 -1.29 7.81 -24.60
N PHE A 435 -1.01 6.63 -24.06
CA PHE A 435 -1.67 6.11 -22.88
C PHE A 435 -0.66 5.46 -21.94
N LEU A 436 -0.90 5.60 -20.64
CA LEU A 436 -0.09 4.95 -19.62
C LEU A 436 -0.33 3.44 -19.64
N ARG A 437 0.73 2.69 -19.34
CA ARG A 437 0.62 1.28 -18.98
C ARG A 437 0.50 1.15 -17.46
N ASP A 438 1.18 0.17 -16.88
CA ASP A 438 0.99 -0.22 -15.49
C ASP A 438 1.54 0.82 -14.52
N TYR A 439 0.80 1.05 -13.44
CA TYR A 439 1.21 1.71 -12.19
C TYR A 439 2.13 2.94 -12.33
N SER A 440 1.76 3.88 -13.20
CA SER A 440 2.56 5.07 -13.52
C SER A 440 2.02 6.30 -12.77
N ILE A 441 2.89 7.15 -12.21
CA ILE A 441 2.50 8.33 -11.39
C ILE A 441 2.50 9.65 -12.16
N SER A 442 3.01 9.63 -13.39
CA SER A 442 3.09 10.79 -14.28
C SER A 442 1.74 11.45 -14.52
N GLN A 443 0.69 10.65 -14.73
CA GLN A 443 -0.69 11.12 -14.73
C GLN A 443 -1.44 10.55 -13.53
N VAL A 444 -2.22 11.39 -12.87
CA VAL A 444 -3.08 10.96 -11.77
C VAL A 444 -4.33 10.33 -12.35
N GLY A 445 -4.61 9.07 -11.98
CA GLY A 445 -5.81 8.36 -12.38
C GLY A 445 -7.12 8.92 -11.78
N PRO A 446 -8.25 8.24 -12.02
CA PRO A 446 -8.34 6.99 -12.75
C PRO A 446 -8.16 7.16 -14.27
N ALA A 447 -7.77 6.07 -14.94
CA ALA A 447 -7.90 5.93 -16.38
C ALA A 447 -9.36 6.07 -16.82
N GLU A 448 -9.58 6.51 -18.06
CA GLU A 448 -10.94 6.70 -18.61
C GLU A 448 -11.78 5.41 -18.53
N VAL A 449 -11.14 4.26 -18.81
CA VAL A 449 -11.77 2.94 -18.69
C VAL A 449 -12.08 2.58 -17.23
N THR A 450 -11.19 2.89 -16.30
CA THR A 450 -11.34 2.60 -14.87
C THR A 450 -12.44 3.45 -14.25
N GLU A 451 -12.55 4.72 -14.65
CA GLU A 451 -13.65 5.60 -14.24
C GLU A 451 -15.01 5.01 -14.67
N ALA A 452 -15.13 4.58 -15.92
CA ALA A 452 -16.35 3.94 -16.43
C ALA A 452 -16.71 2.64 -15.68
N GLN A 453 -15.71 1.85 -15.31
CA GLN A 453 -15.91 0.65 -14.50
C GLN A 453 -16.41 1.00 -13.08
N ILE A 454 -15.80 2.01 -12.44
CA ILE A 454 -16.22 2.49 -11.12
C ILE A 454 -17.67 2.99 -11.16
N GLU A 455 -18.03 3.81 -12.16
CA GLU A 455 -19.40 4.29 -12.36
C GLU A 455 -20.41 3.14 -12.44
N GLU A 456 -20.09 2.10 -13.21
CA GLU A 456 -20.94 0.93 -13.35
C GLU A 456 -21.04 0.12 -12.05
N CYS A 457 -19.93 -0.04 -11.31
CA CYS A 457 -19.97 -0.61 -9.96
C CYS A 457 -20.94 0.17 -9.07
N ARG A 458 -20.91 1.52 -9.10
CA ARG A 458 -21.81 2.35 -8.28
C ARG A 458 -23.26 2.22 -8.69
N ARG A 459 -23.54 2.19 -10.00
CA ARG A 459 -24.89 1.96 -10.53
C ARG A 459 -25.47 0.63 -10.04
N ARG A 460 -24.62 -0.37 -9.85
CA ARG A 460 -24.96 -1.71 -9.35
C ARG A 460 -24.87 -1.85 -7.82
N GLY A 461 -24.52 -0.80 -7.08
CA GLY A 461 -24.34 -0.86 -5.62
C GLY A 461 -23.14 -1.71 -5.17
N MET A 462 -22.17 -1.94 -6.06
CA MET A 462 -20.97 -2.73 -5.77
C MET A 462 -19.87 -1.88 -5.14
N LYS A 463 -19.08 -2.51 -4.27
CA LYS A 463 -17.79 -1.98 -3.82
C LYS A 463 -16.78 -2.04 -4.97
N VAL A 464 -15.72 -1.25 -4.87
CA VAL A 464 -14.61 -1.29 -5.83
C VAL A 464 -13.29 -1.21 -5.11
N TYR A 465 -12.38 -2.12 -5.44
CA TYR A 465 -10.99 -2.05 -5.02
C TYR A 465 -10.14 -1.63 -6.22
N THR A 466 -8.98 -1.04 -5.96
CA THR A 466 -8.07 -0.67 -7.05
C THR A 466 -6.64 -1.09 -6.76
N ASN A 467 -5.99 -1.72 -7.73
CA ASN A 467 -4.54 -1.72 -7.74
C ASN A 467 -4.07 -0.34 -8.20
N SER A 468 -3.59 0.44 -7.24
CA SER A 468 -3.30 1.86 -7.45
C SER A 468 -1.84 2.19 -7.30
N ASP A 469 -1.02 1.33 -6.66
CA ASP A 469 0.32 1.63 -6.15
C ASP A 469 0.36 2.99 -5.42
N THR A 470 0.71 3.06 -4.14
CA THR A 470 0.49 4.31 -3.37
C THR A 470 1.77 4.94 -2.83
N PHE A 471 2.94 4.34 -3.01
CA PHE A 471 4.21 4.89 -2.50
C PHE A 471 5.41 4.61 -3.41
N LEU A 472 5.20 3.82 -4.48
CA LEU A 472 6.16 3.46 -5.50
C LEU A 472 5.44 3.34 -6.84
N CYS A 473 6.17 3.27 -7.95
CA CYS A 473 5.57 3.08 -9.27
C CYS A 473 6.12 1.81 -9.90
N GLY A 474 5.51 0.66 -9.59
CA GLY A 474 5.99 -0.65 -10.01
C GLY A 474 5.96 -0.87 -11.53
N GLY A 475 5.38 0.02 -12.31
CA GLY A 475 5.47 -0.02 -13.78
C GLY A 475 6.43 1.02 -14.38
N GLN A 476 6.53 2.20 -13.77
CA GLN A 476 7.33 3.31 -14.32
C GLN A 476 8.78 3.32 -13.81
N PHE A 477 9.00 2.96 -12.55
CA PHE A 477 10.29 3.02 -11.87
C PHE A 477 10.57 1.74 -11.07
N GLN A 478 10.56 0.60 -11.74
CA GLN A 478 10.67 -0.74 -11.13
C GLN A 478 11.90 -0.97 -10.25
N THR A 479 12.99 -0.25 -10.50
CA THR A 479 14.25 -0.41 -9.78
C THR A 479 14.43 0.59 -8.64
N LEU A 480 13.45 1.47 -8.38
CA LEU A 480 13.50 2.45 -7.29
C LEU A 480 12.64 1.99 -6.12
N SER A 481 13.19 2.04 -4.92
CA SER A 481 12.52 1.62 -3.69
C SER A 481 11.50 2.60 -3.13
N TYR A 482 11.58 3.86 -3.55
CA TYR A 482 10.55 4.84 -3.33
C TYR A 482 10.65 5.93 -4.39
N SER A 483 9.54 6.65 -4.57
CA SER A 483 9.43 7.71 -5.57
C SER A 483 9.09 9.03 -4.87
N PRO A 484 10.03 9.99 -4.73
CA PRO A 484 9.88 11.18 -3.87
C PRO A 484 9.02 12.27 -4.53
N PHE A 485 7.76 11.94 -4.83
CA PHE A 485 6.80 12.82 -5.51
C PHE A 485 5.59 13.12 -4.61
N PRO A 486 5.78 13.61 -3.36
CA PRO A 486 4.72 13.59 -2.36
C PRO A 486 3.47 14.36 -2.76
N TYR A 487 3.60 15.47 -3.50
CA TYR A 487 2.44 16.23 -3.98
C TYR A 487 1.70 15.55 -5.12
N GLN A 488 2.40 14.77 -5.95
CA GLN A 488 1.77 13.98 -7.00
C GLN A 488 1.06 12.75 -6.40
N TRP A 489 1.69 12.11 -5.41
CA TRP A 489 1.08 11.06 -4.59
C TRP A 489 -0.16 11.54 -3.85
N TYR A 490 -0.09 12.71 -3.22
CA TYR A 490 -1.23 13.32 -2.54
C TYR A 490 -2.42 13.54 -3.48
N LYS A 491 -2.19 13.98 -4.72
CA LYS A 491 -3.26 14.09 -5.73
C LYS A 491 -3.88 12.73 -6.06
N ARG A 492 -3.09 11.65 -6.17
CA ARG A 492 -3.62 10.28 -6.33
C ARG A 492 -4.48 9.89 -5.14
N TYR A 493 -4.04 10.13 -3.91
CA TYR A 493 -4.83 9.76 -2.73
C TYR A 493 -6.16 10.50 -2.66
N ARG A 494 -6.15 11.81 -2.96
CA ARG A 494 -7.36 12.64 -3.10
C ARG A 494 -8.29 12.12 -4.18
N ALA A 495 -7.74 11.64 -5.30
CA ALA A 495 -8.54 11.04 -6.36
C ALA A 495 -9.17 9.72 -5.90
N LEU A 496 -8.42 8.82 -5.27
CA LEU A 496 -8.96 7.56 -4.71
C LEU A 496 -10.14 7.82 -3.76
N GLU A 497 -10.00 8.82 -2.88
CA GLU A 497 -11.07 9.24 -1.96
C GLU A 497 -12.27 9.83 -2.72
N LYS A 498 -12.04 10.72 -3.70
CA LYS A 498 -13.09 11.32 -4.54
C LYS A 498 -13.95 10.25 -5.24
N PHE A 499 -13.32 9.20 -5.76
CA PHE A 499 -13.99 8.08 -6.42
C PHE A 499 -14.51 7.01 -5.42
N ARG A 500 -14.36 7.26 -4.12
CA ARG A 500 -14.82 6.42 -3.00
C ARG A 500 -14.29 4.99 -3.07
N VAL A 501 -13.05 4.81 -3.54
CA VAL A 501 -12.41 3.50 -3.63
C VAL A 501 -12.46 2.82 -2.26
N ASN A 502 -13.01 1.61 -2.20
CA ASN A 502 -13.26 0.91 -0.93
C ASN A 502 -12.02 0.22 -0.41
N GLY A 503 -11.08 -0.17 -1.26
CA GLY A 503 -9.88 -0.89 -0.86
C GLY A 503 -8.80 -0.80 -1.94
N THR A 504 -7.57 -1.08 -1.56
CA THR A 504 -6.42 -0.84 -2.43
C THR A 504 -5.46 -2.01 -2.40
N LEU A 505 -4.90 -2.33 -3.56
CA LEU A 505 -3.62 -3.02 -3.67
C LEU A 505 -2.56 -1.93 -3.94
N GLU A 506 -1.65 -1.78 -2.99
CA GLU A 506 -0.76 -0.61 -2.88
C GLU A 506 0.70 -0.91 -3.24
N SER A 507 1.03 -2.19 -3.45
CA SER A 507 2.26 -2.61 -4.11
C SER A 507 2.03 -3.87 -4.95
N TRP A 508 2.48 -3.84 -6.20
CA TRP A 508 2.54 -5.01 -7.09
C TRP A 508 3.94 -5.62 -7.13
N SER A 509 4.53 -5.76 -8.32
CA SER A 509 5.81 -6.44 -8.58
C SER A 509 7.01 -5.83 -7.88
N ALA A 510 6.94 -4.56 -7.47
CA ALA A 510 7.97 -3.90 -6.69
C ALA A 510 7.81 -4.11 -5.18
N GLY A 511 6.68 -4.63 -4.69
CA GLY A 511 6.44 -4.97 -3.28
C GLY A 511 6.61 -3.83 -2.26
N PHE A 512 6.31 -4.09 -0.99
CA PHE A 512 6.44 -3.08 0.07
C PHE A 512 7.88 -2.94 0.58
N THR A 513 8.32 -1.69 0.78
CA THR A 513 9.45 -1.30 1.64
C THR A 513 9.08 -0.08 2.48
N PRO A 514 9.46 0.00 3.76
CA PRO A 514 9.30 1.20 4.58
C PRO A 514 10.07 2.38 3.98
N ASN A 515 9.39 3.49 3.73
CA ASN A 515 9.98 4.72 3.22
C ASN A 515 9.12 5.96 3.58
N ILE A 516 9.61 7.16 3.23
CA ILE A 516 8.91 8.43 3.53
C ILE A 516 7.50 8.47 2.91
N MET A 517 7.32 7.88 1.73
CA MET A 517 6.01 7.86 1.08
C MET A 517 5.05 6.87 1.71
N SER A 518 5.52 5.70 2.16
CA SER A 518 4.68 4.78 2.93
C SER A 518 4.24 5.41 4.26
N GLU A 519 5.11 6.20 4.90
CA GLU A 519 4.77 6.98 6.11
C GLU A 519 3.73 8.04 5.80
N PHE A 520 3.96 8.87 4.78
CA PHE A 520 2.99 9.88 4.38
C PHE A 520 1.62 9.25 4.04
N ARG A 521 1.63 8.08 3.38
CA ARG A 521 0.44 7.31 3.06
C ARG A 521 -0.26 6.76 4.31
N SER A 522 0.47 6.31 5.33
CA SER A 522 -0.13 5.79 6.58
C SER A 522 -0.87 6.85 7.38
N TRP A 523 -0.50 8.12 7.24
CA TRP A 523 -1.29 9.23 7.77
C TRP A 523 -2.55 9.47 6.94
N TYR A 524 -2.41 9.56 5.61
CA TYR A 524 -3.52 9.92 4.72
C TYR A 524 -4.66 8.90 4.73
N CYS A 525 -4.41 7.62 5.03
CA CYS A 525 -5.45 6.59 4.97
C CYS A 525 -6.54 6.68 6.07
N TRP A 526 -6.64 7.81 6.79
CA TRP A 526 -7.57 8.07 7.89
C TRP A 526 -8.27 9.43 7.75
N SER A 527 -9.53 9.56 8.15
CA SER A 527 -10.36 10.78 7.95
C SER A 527 -9.88 12.08 8.61
N ASP A 528 -8.95 12.02 9.57
CA ASP A 528 -8.39 13.18 10.30
C ASP A 528 -6.87 13.28 10.06
N TYR A 529 -6.44 13.10 8.81
CA TYR A 529 -5.04 13.29 8.44
C TYR A 529 -4.67 14.80 8.51
N PRO A 530 -3.45 15.15 8.97
CA PRO A 530 -3.02 16.55 8.99
C PRO A 530 -2.93 17.14 7.58
N GLN A 531 -2.99 18.47 7.46
CA GLN A 531 -2.79 19.14 6.17
C GLN A 531 -1.46 18.71 5.54
N ALA A 532 -1.46 18.53 4.22
CA ALA A 532 -0.35 17.90 3.51
C ALA A 532 0.98 18.63 3.72
N ASP A 533 1.00 19.97 3.59
CA ASP A 533 2.21 20.78 3.82
C ASP A 533 2.67 20.77 5.27
N ASP A 534 1.73 20.67 6.22
CA ASP A 534 2.06 20.59 7.64
C ASP A 534 2.73 19.26 7.98
N LEU A 535 2.17 18.15 7.48
CA LEU A 535 2.72 16.82 7.67
C LEU A 535 4.06 16.66 6.95
N LEU A 536 4.13 17.00 5.66
CA LEU A 536 5.38 16.92 4.90
C LEU A 536 6.44 17.83 5.50
N GLY A 537 6.04 19.00 6.00
CA GLY A 537 6.94 19.91 6.68
C GLY A 537 7.49 19.32 7.98
N ALA A 538 6.65 18.70 8.83
CA ALA A 538 7.10 18.01 10.04
C ALA A 538 8.02 16.83 9.73
N ILE A 539 7.70 16.03 8.71
CA ILE A 539 8.58 14.95 8.22
C ILE A 539 9.92 15.53 7.73
N SER A 540 9.89 16.67 7.04
CA SER A 540 11.09 17.36 6.58
C SER A 540 11.94 17.87 7.74
N ASP A 541 11.32 18.51 8.74
CA ASP A 541 12.01 19.05 9.91
C ASP A 541 12.75 17.92 10.66
N ARG A 542 12.10 16.76 10.84
CA ARG A 542 12.72 15.56 11.42
C ARG A 542 13.85 14.99 10.56
N ASN A 543 13.63 14.83 9.25
CA ASN A 543 14.58 14.11 8.39
C ASN A 543 15.77 14.97 7.90
N PHE A 544 15.58 16.28 7.78
CA PHE A 544 16.57 17.21 7.21
C PHE A 544 16.97 18.34 8.17
N GLY A 545 16.46 18.30 9.41
CA GLY A 545 16.70 19.29 10.45
C GLY A 545 15.81 20.53 10.32
N ALA A 546 15.57 21.15 11.47
CA ALA A 546 14.83 22.41 11.57
C ALA A 546 15.46 23.51 10.69
N GLY A 547 14.62 24.25 9.96
CA GLY A 547 15.04 25.33 9.06
C GLY A 547 15.29 24.91 7.61
N SER A 548 15.23 23.62 7.30
CA SER A 548 15.31 23.10 5.92
C SER A 548 13.95 22.99 5.22
N ARG A 549 12.85 23.10 5.99
CA ARG A 549 11.45 22.89 5.54
C ARG A 549 11.13 23.50 4.19
N ASP A 550 11.24 24.82 4.05
CA ASP A 550 10.83 25.52 2.83
C ASP A 550 11.62 25.04 1.60
N LYS A 551 12.90 24.72 1.77
CA LYS A 551 13.76 24.23 0.68
C LYS A 551 13.37 22.81 0.28
N VAL A 552 13.13 21.93 1.25
CA VAL A 552 12.76 20.53 1.01
C VAL A 552 11.37 20.44 0.37
N LEU A 553 10.37 21.14 0.92
CA LEU A 553 9.02 21.18 0.33
C LEU A 553 9.06 21.70 -1.10
N LYS A 554 9.83 22.76 -1.37
CA LYS A 554 10.02 23.26 -2.73
C LYS A 554 10.70 22.26 -3.66
N ALA A 555 11.69 21.50 -3.17
CA ALA A 555 12.34 20.45 -3.95
C ALA A 555 11.37 19.30 -4.29
N TRP A 556 10.57 18.87 -3.30
CA TRP A 556 9.53 17.85 -3.51
C TRP A 556 8.41 18.30 -4.44
N ASP A 557 8.04 19.58 -4.41
CA ASP A 557 7.13 20.18 -5.39
C ASP A 557 7.74 20.11 -6.80
N TYR A 558 9.00 20.49 -6.97
CA TYR A 558 9.68 20.35 -8.27
C TYR A 558 9.74 18.91 -8.76
N PHE A 559 10.05 17.94 -7.91
CA PHE A 559 10.03 16.52 -8.30
C PHE A 559 8.64 16.06 -8.72
N SER A 560 7.61 16.45 -7.95
CA SER A 560 6.22 16.12 -8.23
C SER A 560 5.71 16.79 -9.52
N GLN A 561 6.21 17.96 -9.88
CA GLN A 561 5.93 18.60 -11.16
C GLN A 561 6.70 17.93 -12.31
N ALA A 562 7.97 17.59 -12.09
CA ALA A 562 8.85 17.02 -13.11
C ALA A 562 8.38 15.63 -13.58
N VAL A 563 7.92 14.77 -12.66
CA VAL A 563 7.48 13.40 -13.01
C VAL A 563 6.30 13.39 -13.99
N ARG A 564 5.53 14.47 -14.06
CA ARG A 564 4.40 14.61 -15.01
C ARG A 564 4.83 14.73 -16.47
N PHE A 565 6.12 14.97 -16.72
CA PHE A 565 6.71 15.04 -18.05
C PHE A 565 7.42 13.73 -18.47
N ILE A 566 7.43 12.72 -17.60
CA ILE A 566 7.96 11.39 -17.89
C ILE A 566 6.74 10.51 -18.22
N PRO A 567 6.50 10.13 -19.48
CA PRO A 567 5.36 9.29 -19.83
C PRO A 567 5.43 7.93 -19.15
#